data_AF-A0A971WHV5-F1
#
_entry.id   AF-A0A971WHV5-F1
#
_cell.length_a   1.000
_cell.length_b   1.000
_cell.length_c   1.000
_cell.angle_alpha   90.00
_cell.angle_beta   90.00
_cell.angle_gamma   90.00
#
_symmetry.space_group_name_H-M   'P 1'
#
loop_
_entity.id
_entity.type
_entity.pdbx_description
1 polymer ?
#
loop_
_entity_poly.entity_id
_entity_poly.type
_entity_poly.pdbx_seq_one_letter_code
_entity_poly.pdbx_strand_id
1 'polypeptide(L)' 'DEWGYVPFEKGGAQLLFQVISACYEKRSIIITTNLEFSKWNGIFYDERMTAAIIDRLIHHSHLLVFSGPSYRLTHSTMNC' A
#
# COMPACT_ATOMS: atom_id res chain seq x y z
N ASP A 1 1.61 -6.50 -4.95
CA ASP A 1 2.58 -5.67 -5.68
C ASP A 1 1.80 -4.63 -6.48
N GLU A 2 2.33 -3.42 -6.68
CA GLU A 2 1.64 -2.28 -7.32
C GLU A 2 0.32 -1.83 -6.64
N TRP A 3 0.36 -1.65 -5.32
CA TRP A 3 -0.84 -1.27 -4.57
C TRP A 3 -1.32 0.14 -4.92
N GLY A 4 -2.45 0.22 -5.63
CA GLY A 4 -3.08 1.50 -6.04
C GLY A 4 -3.26 1.71 -7.55
N TYR A 5 -2.77 0.81 -8.40
CA TYR A 5 -2.79 1.00 -9.86
C TYR A 5 -4.08 0.50 -10.53
N VAL A 6 -4.71 -0.55 -9.97
CA VAL A 6 -6.00 -1.08 -10.44
C VAL A 6 -7.07 -0.70 -9.41
N PRO A 7 -8.19 -0.05 -9.81
CA PRO A 7 -9.29 0.19 -8.90
C PRO A 7 -9.83 -1.16 -8.43
N PHE A 8 -9.64 -1.44 -7.15
CA PHE A 8 -10.15 -2.66 -6.54
C PHE A 8 -11.67 -2.62 -6.56
N GLU A 9 -12.33 -3.69 -7.02
CA GLU A 9 -13.75 -3.90 -6.72
C GLU A 9 -13.92 -4.04 -5.21
N LYS A 10 -15.09 -3.61 -4.67
CA LYS A 10 -15.40 -3.68 -3.23
C LYS A 10 -15.03 -5.00 -2.57
N GLY A 11 -15.23 -6.13 -3.26
CA GLY A 11 -14.88 -7.46 -2.77
C GLY A 11 -13.37 -7.68 -2.62
N GLY A 12 -12.56 -7.16 -3.54
CA GLY A 12 -11.11 -7.32 -3.47
C GLY A 12 -10.46 -6.48 -2.35
N ALA A 13 -11.00 -5.30 -2.04
CA ALA A 13 -10.58 -4.51 -0.88
C ALA A 13 -10.87 -5.23 0.46
N GLN A 14 -12.02 -5.91 0.55
CA GLN A 14 -12.37 -6.73 1.72
C GLN A 14 -11.48 -7.96 1.87
N LEU A 15 -11.13 -8.63 0.76
CA LEU A 15 -10.19 -9.76 0.78
C LEU A 15 -8.80 -9.31 1.23
N LEU A 16 -8.34 -8.15 0.75
CA LEU A 16 -7.08 -7.57 1.17
C LEU A 16 -7.09 -7.24 2.67
N PHE A 17 -8.20 -6.69 3.18
CA PHE A 17 -8.40 -6.45 4.61
C PHE A 17 -8.30 -7.75 5.42
N GLN A 18 -8.93 -8.84 4.96
CA GLN A 18 -8.86 -10.13 5.62
C GLN A 18 -7.43 -10.69 5.65
N VAL A 19 -6.68 -10.56 4.55
CA VAL A 19 -5.29 -11.02 4.48
C VAL A 19 -4.41 -10.22 5.43
N ILE A 20 -4.52 -8.89 5.44
CA ILE A 20 -3.76 -8.03 6.36
C ILE A 20 -4.11 -8.36 7.81
N SER A 21 -5.39 -8.51 8.12
CA SER A 21 -5.86 -8.85 9.47
C SER A 21 -5.44 -10.26 9.91
N ALA A 22 -5.38 -11.23 9.00
CA ALA A 22 -4.92 -12.57 9.31
C ALA A 22 -3.40 -12.64 9.55
N CYS A 23 -2.64 -11.76 8.91
CA CYS A 23 -1.20 -11.67 9.08
C CYS A 23 -0.79 -10.75 10.25
N TYR A 24 -1.66 -9.82 10.67
CA TYR A 24 -1.45 -8.98 11.85
C TYR A 24 -1.10 -9.86 13.07
N GLU A 25 0.01 -9.54 13.74
CA GLU A 25 0.61 -10.28 14.87
C GLU A 25 1.07 -11.72 14.62
N LYS A 26 0.85 -12.29 13.43
CA LYS A 26 1.22 -13.67 13.10
C LYS A 26 2.37 -13.78 12.10
N ARG A 27 2.52 -12.81 11.18
CA ARG A 27 3.50 -12.84 10.10
C ARG A 27 3.97 -11.43 9.73
N SER A 28 5.22 -11.31 9.31
CA SER A 28 5.75 -10.06 8.74
C SER A 28 5.17 -9.84 7.35
N ILE A 29 4.69 -8.62 7.07
CA ILE A 29 4.18 -8.21 5.76
C ILE A 29 5.06 -7.06 5.25
N ILE A 30 5.54 -7.18 4.02
CA ILE A 30 6.18 -6.06 3.30
C ILE A 30 5.15 -5.53 2.31
N ILE A 31 4.95 -4.22 2.36
CA ILE A 31 4.00 -3.53 1.51
C ILE A 31 4.74 -2.43 0.75
N THR A 32 4.63 -2.46 -0.57
CA THR A 32 5.10 -1.41 -1.47
C THR A 32 3.88 -0.71 -2.09
N THR A 33 3.77 0.60 -1.87
CA THR A 33 2.76 1.43 -2.53
C THR A 33 3.41 2.70 -3.05
N ASN A 34 2.90 3.20 -4.18
CA ASN A 34 3.22 4.52 -4.71
C ASN A 34 2.21 5.59 -4.24
N LEU A 35 1.22 5.20 -3.43
CA LEU A 35 0.19 6.09 -2.92
C LEU A 35 0.46 6.46 -1.47
N GLU A 36 0.34 7.76 -1.18
CA GLU A 36 0.31 8.27 0.18
C GLU A 36 -0.89 7.70 0.95
N PHE A 37 -0.74 7.53 2.26
CA PHE A 37 -1.80 7.04 3.15
C PHE A 37 -3.11 7.85 3.03
N SER A 38 -3.01 9.15 2.76
CA SER A 38 -4.14 10.04 2.49
C SER A 38 -5.02 9.58 1.30
N LYS A 39 -4.42 8.90 0.31
CA LYS A 39 -5.10 8.41 -0.89
C LYS A 39 -5.66 7.00 -0.75
N TRP A 40 -5.38 6.31 0.35
CA TRP A 40 -5.87 4.95 0.58
C TRP A 40 -7.37 4.89 0.86
N ASN A 41 -7.97 6.01 1.28
CA ASN A 41 -9.44 6.15 1.38
C ASN A 41 -10.14 5.87 0.03
N GLY A 42 -9.45 6.04 -1.11
CA GLY A 42 -9.99 5.68 -2.43
C GLY A 42 -9.89 4.20 -2.76
N ILE A 43 -9.01 3.45 -2.09
CA ILE A 43 -8.76 2.02 -2.31
C ILE A 43 -9.70 1.18 -1.46
N PHE A 44 -9.83 1.58 -0.21
CA PHE A 44 -10.74 1.00 0.76
C PHE A 44 -11.94 1.91 0.81
N TYR A 45 -13.04 1.51 0.16
CA TYR A 45 -14.31 2.24 0.05
C TYR A 45 -14.90 2.81 1.36
N ASP A 46 -14.31 2.50 2.52
CA ASP A 46 -14.70 2.98 3.84
C ASP A 46 -13.49 3.62 4.56
N GLU A 47 -13.59 4.91 4.84
CA GLU A 47 -12.57 5.69 5.55
C GLU A 47 -12.29 5.14 6.95
N ARG A 48 -13.29 4.61 7.66
CA ARG A 48 -13.11 4.02 8.99
C ARG A 48 -12.31 2.72 8.91
N MET A 49 -12.57 1.91 7.89
CA MET A 49 -11.83 0.66 7.66
C MET A 49 -10.38 0.99 7.29
N THR A 50 -10.19 1.97 6.41
CA THR A 50 -8.86 2.44 5.99
C THR A 50 -8.02 2.90 7.18
N ALA A 51 -8.57 3.79 8.01
CA ALA A 51 -7.88 4.30 9.19
C ALA A 51 -7.51 3.17 10.16
N ALA A 52 -8.41 2.21 10.38
CA ALA A 52 -8.17 1.08 11.26
C ALA A 52 -7.11 0.10 10.73
N ILE A 53 -6.93 -0.02 9.41
CA ILE A 53 -5.84 -0.79 8.80
C ILE A 53 -4.52 -0.05 8.94
N ILE A 54 -4.51 1.24 8.61
CA ILE A 54 -3.32 2.09 8.67
C ILE A 54 -2.79 2.09 10.10
N ASP A 55 -3.66 2.25 11.09
CA ASP A 55 -3.30 2.20 12.51
C ASP A 55 -2.61 0.87 12.88
N ARG A 56 -3.20 -0.26 12.48
CA ARG A 56 -2.61 -1.60 12.70
C ARG A 56 -1.28 -1.78 11.99
N LEU A 57 -1.15 -1.32 10.75
CA LEU A 57 0.10 -1.42 10.00
C LEU A 57 1.19 -0.56 10.64
N ILE A 58 0.89 0.70 11.00
CA ILE A 58 1.85 1.63 11.58
C ILE A 58 2.32 1.17 12.97
N HIS A 59 1.42 0.58 13.78
CA HIS A 59 1.73 0.17 15.16
C HIS A 59 2.98 -0.74 15.28
N HIS A 60 3.26 -1.58 14.27
CA HIS A 60 4.42 -2.48 14.25
C HIS A 60 5.23 -2.44 12.95
N SER A 61 5.15 -1.35 12.16
CA SER A 61 5.91 -1.26 10.90
C SER A 61 7.04 -0.24 10.95
N HIS A 62 8.02 -0.46 10.07
CA HIS A 62 9.01 0.52 9.71
C HIS A 62 8.59 1.16 8.39
N LEU A 63 8.24 2.44 8.43
CA LEU A 63 7.94 3.21 7.21
C LEU A 63 9.25 3.61 6.53
N LEU A 64 9.50 3.03 5.35
CA LEU A 64 10.60 3.44 4.49
C LEU A 64 10.04 4.31 3.36
N VAL A 65 10.24 5.63 3.50
CA VAL A 65 9.85 6.59 2.47
C VAL A 65 10.97 6.69 1.44
N PHE A 66 10.68 6.23 0.22
CA PHE A 66 11.60 6.36 -0.90
C PHE A 66 11.28 7.62 -1.69
N SER A 67 12.02 8.69 -1.43
CA SER A 67 12.00 9.93 -2.22
C SER A 67 13.23 9.96 -3.12
N GLY A 68 13.06 9.61 -4.40
CA GLY A 68 14.15 9.59 -5.37
C GLY A 68 13.66 9.52 -6.81
N PRO A 69 14.47 9.94 -7.79
CA PRO A 69 14.14 9.79 -9.20
C PRO A 69 13.93 8.31 -9.54
N SER A 70 12.96 8.03 -10.41
CA SER A 70 12.66 6.66 -10.84
C SER A 70 13.92 6.02 -11.40
N TYR A 71 14.36 4.92 -10.78
CA TYR A 71 15.51 4.14 -11.25
C TYR A 71 15.34 3.69 -12.70
N ARG A 72 14.07 3.44 -13.12
CA ARG A 72 13.75 3.10 -14.50
C ARG A 72 14.09 4.24 -15.45
N LEU A 73 13.87 5.50 -15.07
CA LEU A 73 14.17 6.66 -15.92
C LEU A 73 15.68 6.91 -16.01
N THR A 74 16.43 6.73 -14.93
CA THR A 74 17.89 6.94 -14.92
C THR A 74 18.67 5.83 -15.62
N HIS A 75 18.13 4.61 -15.69
CA HIS A 75 18.72 3.47 -16.44
C HIS A 75 18.05 3.19 -17.78
N SER A 76 17.02 3.94 -18.18
CA SER A 76 16.54 3.90 -19.56
C SER A 76 17.59 4.57 -20.43
N THR A 77 18.07 3.86 -21.45
CA THR A 77 18.92 4.37 -22.53
C THR A 77 18.17 5.36 -23.43
N MET A 78 17.56 6.39 -22.84
CA MET A 78 17.10 7.60 -23.52
C MET A 78 18.05 8.75 -23.15
N ASN A 79 19.35 8.52 -23.33
CA ASN A 79 20.26 9.61 -23.68
C ASN A 79 20.14 9.80 -25.20
N CYS A 80 19.32 10.76 -25.60
CA CYS A 80 19.54 11.49 -26.84
C CYS A 80 20.22 12.80 -26.48
#